data_AF-A0A2N5GAR8-F1
#
_entry.id   AF-A0A2N5GAR8-F1
#
_cell.length_a   1.000
_cell.length_b   1.000
_cell.length_c   1.000
_cell.angle_alpha   90.00
_cell.angle_beta   90.00
_cell.angle_gamma   90.00
#
_symmetry.space_group_name_H-M   'P 1'
#
loop_
_entity.id
_entity.type
_entity.pdbx_description
1 polymer ?
#
loop_
_entity_poly.entity_id
_entity_poly.type
_entity_poly.pdbx_seq_one_letter_code
_entity_poly.pdbx_strand_id
1 'polypeptide(L)'
;MVTVQEATRFFRLHEVKCDEELVRKWMDTNPVGLALKDKKDSIDEWDMYNFSEWLRVLGTAYEDGIDEQTKISRLLEEVAELKLKNKELEQENYQLLSKLDFLTF
;
A
#
# COMPACT_ATOMS: atom_id res chain seq x y z
N MET A 1 -7.36 26.70 -0.16
CA MET A 1 -7.16 25.53 0.74
C MET A 1 -8.09 24.42 0.34
N VAL A 2 -7.53 23.27 0.01
CA VAL A 2 -8.26 22.10 -0.49
C VAL A 2 -8.90 21.32 0.66
N THR A 3 -10.18 20.99 0.53
CA THR A 3 -10.87 20.13 1.50
C THR A 3 -10.61 18.64 1.24
N VAL A 4 -10.76 17.82 2.28
CA VAL A 4 -10.69 16.35 2.17
C VAL A 4 -11.69 15.81 1.13
N GLN A 5 -12.88 16.40 1.05
CA GLN A 5 -13.92 16.00 0.09
C GLN A 5 -13.50 16.31 -1.36
N GLU A 6 -12.93 17.49 -1.59
CA GLU A 6 -12.41 17.86 -2.91
C GLU A 6 -11.24 16.97 -3.34
N ALA A 7 -10.30 16.69 -2.43
CA ALA A 7 -9.20 15.77 -2.68
C ALA A 7 -9.65 14.35 -2.95
N THR A 8 -10.58 13.83 -2.15
CA THR A 8 -11.15 12.50 -2.35
C THR A 8 -11.84 12.39 -3.71
N ARG A 9 -12.61 13.41 -4.10
CA ARG A 9 -13.25 13.45 -5.42
C ARG A 9 -12.21 13.49 -6.55
N PHE A 10 -11.17 14.30 -6.41
CA PHE A 10 -10.10 14.40 -7.41
C PHE A 10 -9.35 13.07 -7.58
N PHE A 11 -8.95 12.43 -6.48
CA PHE A 11 -8.25 11.14 -6.55
C PHE A 11 -9.12 10.02 -7.14
N ARG A 12 -10.41 9.96 -6.78
CA ARG A 12 -11.35 9.00 -7.36
C ARG A 12 -11.60 9.22 -8.86
N LEU A 13 -11.60 10.49 -9.31
CA LEU A 13 -11.71 10.82 -10.74
C LEU A 13 -10.53 10.24 -11.55
N HIS A 14 -9.37 10.09 -10.90
CA HIS A 14 -8.18 9.46 -11.47
C HIS A 14 -8.03 7.98 -11.06
N GLU A 15 -9.16 7.33 -10.75
CA GLU A 15 -9.26 5.89 -10.44
C GLU A 15 -8.46 5.41 -9.21
N VAL A 16 -7.97 6.33 -8.38
CA VAL A 16 -7.35 5.97 -7.10
C VAL A 16 -8.44 5.46 -6.15
N LYS A 17 -8.30 4.23 -5.67
CA LYS A 17 -9.23 3.61 -4.72
C LYS A 17 -8.99 4.17 -3.31
N CYS A 18 -9.76 5.18 -2.93
CA CYS A 18 -9.67 5.79 -1.61
C CYS A 18 -11.03 6.23 -1.05
N ASP A 19 -11.06 6.51 0.24
CA ASP A 19 -12.16 7.17 0.95
C ASP A 19 -11.67 8.43 1.67
N GLU A 20 -12.61 9.18 2.23
CA GLU A 20 -12.30 10.42 2.94
C GLU A 20 -11.45 10.20 4.18
N GLU A 21 -11.49 9.01 4.80
CA GLU A 21 -10.70 8.71 5.99
C GLU A 21 -9.22 8.55 5.63
N LEU A 22 -8.92 7.79 4.57
CA LEU A 22 -7.58 7.64 4.03
C LEU A 22 -7.00 8.96 3.56
N VAL A 23 -7.80 9.75 2.83
CA VAL A 23 -7.36 11.08 2.34
C VAL A 23 -7.14 12.04 3.50
N ARG A 24 -8.01 12.04 4.51
CA ARG A 24 -7.82 12.84 5.72
C ARG A 24 -6.54 12.46 6.45
N LYS A 25 -6.32 11.16 6.67
CA LYS A 25 -5.09 10.66 7.33
C LYS A 25 -3.86 11.15 6.58
N TRP A 26 -3.81 10.99 5.26
CA TRP A 26 -2.70 11.50 4.45
C TRP A 26 -2.53 13.02 4.57
N MET A 27 -3.61 13.81 4.48
CA MET A 27 -3.55 15.26 4.63
C MET A 27 -3.09 15.73 6.01
N ASP A 28 -3.23 14.88 7.04
CA ASP A 28 -2.84 15.19 8.41
C ASP A 28 -1.43 14.68 8.78
N THR A 29 -0.89 13.68 8.07
CA THR A 29 0.39 13.05 8.42
C THR A 29 1.49 13.21 7.38
N ASN A 30 1.16 13.40 6.11
CA ASN A 30 2.14 13.49 5.03
C ASN A 30 2.52 14.95 4.76
N PRO A 31 3.81 15.30 4.59
CA PRO A 31 4.22 16.69 4.30
C PRO A 31 3.55 17.32 3.07
N VAL A 32 3.31 16.55 2.01
CA VAL A 32 2.61 17.04 0.80
C VAL A 32 1.12 17.22 1.08
N GLY A 33 0.50 16.27 1.78
CA GLY A 33 -0.89 16.37 2.21
C GLY A 33 -1.15 17.56 3.13
N LEU A 34 -0.23 17.81 4.08
CA LEU A 34 -0.26 18.99 4.95
C LEU A 34 -0.16 20.29 4.16
N ALA A 35 0.74 20.35 3.17
CA ALA A 35 0.85 21.52 2.29
C ALA A 35 -0.41 21.73 1.44
N LEU A 36 -1.03 20.65 0.94
CA LEU A 36 -2.28 20.69 0.20
C LEU A 36 -3.42 21.28 1.05
N LYS A 37 -3.52 20.84 2.30
CA LYS A 37 -4.49 21.32 3.29
C LYS A 37 -4.26 22.78 3.64
N ASP A 38 -3.02 23.14 3.97
CA ASP A 38 -2.70 24.39 4.66
C ASP A 38 -2.32 25.55 3.74
N LYS A 39 -1.80 25.26 2.54
CA LYS A 39 -1.10 26.26 1.71
C LYS A 39 -1.52 26.27 0.25
N LYS A 40 -2.10 25.18 -0.25
CA LYS A 40 -2.40 25.03 -1.68
C LYS A 40 -3.87 25.36 -1.97
N ASP A 41 -4.10 26.02 -3.10
CA ASP A 41 -5.43 26.40 -3.56
C ASP A 41 -6.02 25.45 -4.60
N SER A 42 -5.21 24.56 -5.17
CA SER A 42 -5.64 23.57 -6.15
C SER A 42 -4.90 22.25 -5.98
N ILE A 43 -5.53 21.18 -6.44
CA ILE A 43 -4.97 19.83 -6.49
C ILE A 43 -4.40 19.60 -7.88
N ASP A 44 -3.25 18.95 -7.97
CA ASP A 44 -2.65 18.52 -9.23
C ASP A 44 -2.26 17.03 -9.20
N GLU A 45 -1.73 16.56 -10.33
CA GLU A 45 -1.30 15.16 -10.49
C GLU A 45 -0.18 14.78 -9.52
N TRP A 46 0.68 15.73 -9.11
CA TRP A 46 1.76 15.43 -8.15
C TRP A 46 1.23 15.10 -6.76
N ASP A 47 0.17 15.80 -6.33
CA ASP A 47 -0.52 15.47 -5.07
C ASP A 47 -1.10 14.05 -5.14
N MET A 48 -1.69 13.67 -6.28
CA MET A 48 -2.23 12.33 -6.51
C MET A 48 -1.14 11.26 -6.52
N TYR A 49 -0.02 11.49 -7.21
CA TYR A 49 1.11 10.56 -7.21
C TYR A 49 1.67 10.39 -5.80
N ASN A 50 1.82 11.48 -5.06
CA ASN A 50 2.28 11.42 -3.68
C ASN A 50 1.32 10.64 -2.76
N PHE A 51 0.02 10.91 -2.87
CA PHE A 51 -1.00 10.16 -2.13
C PHE A 51 -0.96 8.67 -2.46
N SER A 52 -0.80 8.32 -3.75
CA SER A 52 -0.73 6.93 -4.20
C SER A 52 0.51 6.20 -3.67
N GLU A 53 1.67 6.86 -3.67
CA GLU A 53 2.90 6.29 -3.10
C GLU A 53 2.79 6.11 -1.59
N TRP A 54 2.21 7.08 -0.88
CA TRP A 54 1.95 6.97 0.55
C TRP A 54 0.97 5.82 0.87
N LEU A 55 -0.10 5.68 0.08
CA LEU A 55 -1.08 4.62 0.25
C LEU A 55 -0.47 3.24 0.01
N ARG A 56 0.48 3.12 -0.93
CA ARG A 56 1.17 1.85 -1.25
C ARG A 56 1.94 1.30 -0.06
N VAL A 57 2.55 2.16 0.77
CA VAL A 57 3.40 1.74 1.89
C VAL A 57 2.68 1.76 3.24
N LEU A 58 1.45 2.26 3.29
CA LEU A 58 0.66 2.36 4.50
C LEU A 58 0.46 0.98 5.15
N GLY A 59 0.80 0.84 6.43
CA GLY A 59 0.72 -0.42 7.16
C GLY A 59 1.87 -1.39 6.93
N THR A 60 2.80 -1.08 6.00
CA THR A 60 3.98 -1.92 5.72
C THR A 60 5.17 -1.53 6.59
N ALA A 61 6.26 -2.29 6.54
CA ALA A 61 7.53 -1.90 7.15
C ALA A 61 8.17 -0.64 6.54
N TYR A 62 7.61 -0.12 5.44
CA TYR A 62 8.08 1.05 4.73
C TYR A 62 7.19 2.28 4.96
N GLU A 63 6.21 2.20 5.87
CA GLU A 63 5.40 3.35 6.26
C GLU A 63 6.29 4.44 6.87
N ASP A 64 6.19 5.68 6.36
CA ASP A 64 6.97 6.81 6.86
C ASP A 64 6.61 7.12 8.32
N GLY A 65 7.64 7.40 9.14
CA GLY A 65 7.46 7.86 10.52
C GLY A 65 7.24 6.77 11.56
N ILE A 66 7.30 5.48 11.19
CA ILE A 66 7.32 4.39 12.16
C ILE A 66 8.72 4.26 12.81
N ASP A 67 8.76 3.81 14.06
CA ASP A 67 10.02 3.54 14.75
C ASP A 67 10.66 2.22 14.28
N GLU A 68 11.96 2.05 14.56
CA GLU A 68 12.73 0.87 14.15
C GLU A 68 12.19 -0.43 14.74
N GLN A 69 11.63 -0.43 15.95
CA GLN A 69 11.06 -1.63 16.55
C GLN A 69 9.79 -2.04 15.80
N THR A 70 8.90 -1.09 15.50
CA THR A 70 7.70 -1.33 14.68
C THR A 70 8.09 -1.85 13.30
N LYS A 71 9.11 -1.25 12.66
CA LYS A 71 9.63 -1.70 11.38
C LYS A 71 10.16 -3.14 11.42
N ILE A 72 10.97 -3.47 12.42
CA ILE A 72 11.51 -4.82 12.61
C ILE A 72 10.37 -5.83 12.81
N SER A 73 9.38 -5.51 13.66
CA SER A 73 8.22 -6.37 13.88
C SER A 73 7.46 -6.68 12.60
N ARG A 74 7.14 -5.66 11.79
CA ARG A 74 6.45 -5.83 10.50
C ARG A 74 7.28 -6.66 9.50
N LEU A 75 8.60 -6.44 9.44
CA LEU A 75 9.48 -7.26 8.58
C LEU A 75 9.52 -8.72 9.02
N LEU A 76 9.49 -9.00 10.32
CA LEU A 76 9.47 -10.38 10.82
C LEU A 76 8.16 -11.10 10.48
N GLU A 77 7.02 -10.39 10.54
CA GLU A 77 5.71 -10.88 10.10
C GLU A 77 5.73 -11.20 8.59
N GLU A 78 6.20 -10.25 7.76
CA GLU A 78 6.32 -10.43 6.31
C GLU A 78 7.21 -11.64 5.95
N VAL A 79 8.37 -11.79 6.62
CA VAL A 79 9.26 -12.95 6.42
C VAL A 79 8.56 -14.26 6.80
N ALA A 80 7.74 -14.28 7.85
CA ALA A 80 7.01 -15.47 8.26
C ALA A 80 5.95 -15.86 7.21
N GLU A 81 5.18 -14.89 6.71
CA GLU A 81 4.19 -15.09 5.65
C GLU A 81 4.81 -15.59 4.35
N LEU A 82 5.91 -14.97 3.91
CA LEU A 82 6.63 -15.38 2.70
C LEU A 82 7.17 -16.81 2.81
N LYS A 83 7.69 -17.20 3.98
CA LYS A 83 8.14 -18.58 4.23
C LYS A 83 6.99 -19.57 4.17
N LEU A 84 5.82 -19.22 4.69
CA LEU A 84 4.62 -20.05 4.57
C LEU A 84 4.22 -20.20 3.10
N LYS A 85 4.18 -19.09 2.36
CA LYS A 85 3.79 -19.12 0.95
C LYS A 85 4.74 -19.94 0.08
N ASN A 86 6.05 -19.87 0.33
CA ASN A 86 7.02 -20.71 -0.34
C ASN A 86 6.75 -22.20 -0.12
N LYS A 87 6.44 -22.61 1.12
CA LYS A 87 6.10 -24.01 1.41
C LYS A 87 4.83 -24.47 0.69
N GLU A 88 3.81 -23.63 0.64
CA GLU A 88 2.58 -23.93 -0.11
C GLU A 88 2.86 -24.13 -1.61
N LEU A 89 3.65 -23.23 -2.20
CA LEU A 89 4.02 -23.30 -3.62
C LEU A 89 4.92 -24.51 -3.93
N GLU A 90 5.86 -24.85 -3.04
CA GLU A 90 6.67 -26.06 -3.16
C GLU A 90 5.79 -27.32 -3.14
N GLN A 91 4.79 -27.36 -2.26
CA GLN A 91 3.84 -28.47 -2.18
C GLN A 91 2.94 -28.55 -3.43
N GLU A 92 2.42 -27.42 -3.91
CA GLU A 92 1.63 -27.36 -5.14
C GLU A 92 2.44 -27.84 -6.34
N ASN A 93 3.68 -27.38 -6.47
CA ASN A 93 4.58 -27.79 -7.54
C ASN A 93 4.87 -29.29 -7.49
N TYR A 94 5.14 -29.85 -6.31
CA TYR A 94 5.31 -31.29 -6.12
C TYR A 94 4.09 -32.10 -6.57
N GLN A 95 2.88 -31.66 -6.21
CA GLN A 95 1.63 -32.31 -6.62
C GLN A 95 1.42 -32.26 -8.14
N LEU A 96 1.74 -31.13 -8.78
CA LEU A 96 1.63 -30.98 -10.22
C LEU A 96 2.63 -31.86 -10.98
N LEU A 97 3.88 -31.89 -10.54
CA LEU A 97 4.91 -32.76 -11.11
C LEU A 97 4.53 -34.24 -10.98
N SER A 98 4.07 -34.66 -9.80
CA SER A 98 3.59 -36.03 -9.61
C SER A 98 2.45 -36.40 -10.57
N LYS A 99 1.48 -35.50 -10.79
CA LYS A 99 0.40 -35.73 -11.75
C LYS A 99 0.89 -35.84 -13.20
N LEU A 100 1.88 -35.04 -13.59
CA LEU A 100 2.49 -35.11 -14.92
C LEU A 100 3.23 -36.44 -15.13
N ASP A 101 3.96 -36.90 -14.11
CA ASP A 101 4.65 -38.19 -14.14
C ASP A 101 3.65 -39.36 -14.25
N PHE A 102 2.47 -39.27 -13.62
CA PHE A 102 1.40 -40.27 -13.79
C PHE A 102 0.73 -40.24 -15.18
N LEU A 103 0.77 -39.13 -15.91
CA LEU A 103 0.16 -38.97 -17.24
C LEU A 103 1.10 -39.36 -18.39
N THR A 104 2.37 -39.60 -18.11
CA THR A 104 3.40 -39.96 -19.11
C THR A 104 3.68 -41.47 -19.19
N PHE A 105 2.98 -42.30 -18.42
CA PHE A 105 2.93 -43.77 -18.51
C PHE A 105 1.58 -44.26 -19.05
#